data_AF-A0A106GVI8-F1
#
_entry.id   AF-A0A106GVI8-F1
#
_cell.length_a   1.000
_cell.length_b   1.000
_cell.length_c   1.000
_cell.angle_alpha   90.00
_cell.angle_beta   90.00
_cell.angle_gamma   90.00
#
_symmetry.space_group_name_H-M   'P 1'
#
loop_
_entity.id
_entity.type
_entity.pdbx_description
1 polymer ?
#
loop_
_entity_poly.entity_id
_entity_poly.type
_entity_poly.pdbx_seq_one_letter_code
_entity_poly.pdbx_strand_id
1 'polypeptide(L)'
;MKRFIPSVSLAAAIAFALSACAAQPTPPAQASAPIVGADRDAHGCIGSAGYAWCEQTRQCERPWELAKQKGFANSAEAFAQYCRNGSAN
;
A
#
# COMPACT_ATOMS: atom_id res chain seq x y z
N MET A 1 10.51 -15.19 -56.12
CA MET A 1 9.62 -14.66 -57.17
C MET A 1 8.48 -13.90 -56.51
N LYS A 2 8.44 -12.59 -56.70
CA LYS A 2 7.51 -11.63 -56.08
C LYS A 2 6.10 -11.89 -56.64
N ARG A 3 5.09 -12.14 -55.79
CA ARG A 3 3.68 -12.17 -56.23
C ARG A 3 3.03 -10.84 -55.91
N PHE A 4 2.59 -10.20 -57.00
CA PHE A 4 1.99 -8.89 -57.10
C PHE A 4 0.56 -8.88 -56.55
N ILE A 5 0.23 -7.79 -55.84
CA ILE A 5 -1.09 -7.45 -55.32
C ILE A 5 -1.83 -6.67 -56.41
N PRO A 6 -3.11 -6.97 -56.73
CA PRO A 6 -3.99 -5.99 -57.34
C PRO A 6 -4.86 -5.35 -56.25
N SER A 7 -4.63 -4.06 -56.05
CA SER A 7 -5.54 -3.12 -55.42
C SER A 7 -6.88 -3.13 -56.17
N VAL A 8 -7.97 -3.49 -55.48
CA VAL A 8 -9.33 -3.15 -55.93
C VAL A 8 -9.99 -2.33 -54.83
N SER A 9 -10.31 -1.11 -55.25
CA SER A 9 -10.92 -0.04 -54.48
C SER A 9 -12.41 -0.27 -54.21
N LEU A 10 -12.87 0.41 -53.18
CA LEU A 10 -14.16 1.10 -53.07
C LEU A 10 -15.41 0.28 -52.67
N ALA A 11 -15.93 0.70 -51.51
CA ALA A 11 -17.35 0.84 -51.18
C ALA A 11 -18.18 -0.42 -50.96
N ALA A 12 -18.30 -0.81 -49.69
CA ALA A 12 -19.60 -1.15 -49.12
C ALA A 12 -19.61 -0.74 -47.65
N ALA A 13 -20.34 0.35 -47.37
CA ALA A 13 -20.65 0.79 -46.03
C ALA A 13 -21.44 -0.31 -45.30
N ILE A 14 -20.87 -0.85 -44.23
CA ILE A 14 -21.65 -1.55 -43.21
C ILE A 14 -21.69 -0.63 -42.00
N ALA A 15 -22.68 0.26 -42.03
CA ALA A 15 -23.21 0.92 -40.86
C ALA A 15 -23.91 -0.12 -39.96
N PHE A 16 -24.04 0.21 -38.67
CA PHE A 16 -24.66 -0.56 -37.58
C PHE A 16 -23.79 -1.71 -37.05
N ALA A 17 -23.29 -1.73 -35.81
CA ALA A 17 -23.94 -1.27 -34.58
C ALA A 17 -22.93 -0.74 -33.55
N LEU A 18 -23.01 0.56 -33.24
CA LEU A 18 -22.65 1.10 -31.93
C LEU A 18 -23.81 0.74 -30.99
N SER A 19 -23.83 -0.50 -30.49
CA SER A 19 -24.81 -0.93 -29.49
C SER A 19 -24.10 -1.71 -28.39
N ALA A 20 -23.67 -0.98 -27.36
CA ALA A 20 -24.00 -1.26 -25.96
C ALA A 20 -23.06 -0.47 -25.06
N CYS A 21 -23.53 0.67 -24.54
CA CYS A 21 -23.08 1.13 -23.24
C CYS A 21 -23.55 0.10 -22.21
N ALA A 22 -22.75 -0.94 -21.95
CA ALA A 22 -22.92 -1.70 -20.73
C ALA A 22 -22.49 -0.80 -19.58
N ALA A 23 -23.40 0.04 -19.09
CA ALA A 23 -23.35 0.50 -17.72
C ALA A 23 -23.45 -0.76 -16.87
N GLN A 24 -22.31 -1.33 -16.50
CA GLN A 24 -22.29 -2.38 -15.49
C GLN A 24 -22.94 -1.76 -14.25
N PRO A 25 -23.98 -2.39 -13.66
CA PRO A 25 -24.40 -2.00 -12.33
C PRO A 25 -23.15 -2.15 -11.46
N THR A 26 -22.55 -1.04 -11.05
CA THR A 26 -21.54 -1.02 -10.00
C THR A 26 -22.21 -1.73 -8.84
N PRO A 27 -21.73 -2.93 -8.44
CA PRO A 27 -22.17 -3.49 -7.18
C PRO A 27 -21.99 -2.39 -6.13
N PRO A 28 -22.95 -2.17 -5.22
CA PRO A 28 -22.70 -1.25 -4.11
C PRO A 28 -21.35 -1.65 -3.55
N ALA A 29 -20.40 -0.69 -3.49
CA ALA A 29 -19.02 -0.94 -3.09
C ALA A 29 -19.08 -1.86 -1.88
N GLN A 30 -18.76 -3.14 -2.09
CA GLN A 30 -18.87 -4.13 -1.05
C GLN A 30 -17.87 -3.65 -0.02
N ALA A 31 -18.38 -3.14 1.10
CA ALA A 31 -17.54 -2.72 2.22
C ALA A 31 -16.88 -3.98 2.74
N SER A 32 -15.76 -4.33 2.12
CA SER A 32 -14.88 -5.41 2.56
C SER A 32 -14.51 -5.08 3.99
N ALA A 33 -14.67 -6.07 4.88
CA ALA A 33 -14.27 -5.92 6.27
C ALA A 33 -12.84 -5.35 6.34
N PRO A 34 -12.57 -4.40 7.25
CA PRO A 34 -11.24 -3.80 7.36
C PRO A 34 -10.21 -4.91 7.60
N ILE A 35 -9.14 -4.92 6.79
CA ILE A 35 -8.06 -5.88 6.94
C ILE A 35 -7.25 -5.51 8.19
N VAL A 36 -7.21 -6.41 9.16
CA VAL A 36 -6.40 -6.23 10.39
C VAL A 36 -4.92 -6.21 10.02
N GLY A 37 -4.17 -5.25 10.57
CA GLY A 37 -2.73 -5.12 10.33
C GLY A 37 -2.34 -4.54 8.96
N ALA A 38 -3.29 -3.91 8.26
CA ALA A 38 -3.04 -3.17 7.02
C ALA A 38 -2.50 -1.73 7.27
N ASP A 39 -2.25 -1.36 8.53
CA ASP A 39 -1.82 -0.03 8.98
C ASP A 39 -0.31 0.10 9.14
N ARG A 40 0.46 -0.47 8.20
CA ARG A 40 1.93 -0.32 8.20
C ARG A 40 2.32 1.14 7.92
N ASP A 41 3.26 1.66 8.70
CA ASP A 41 3.88 2.97 8.45
C ASP A 41 5.00 2.92 7.38
N ALA A 42 5.71 4.04 7.18
CA ALA A 42 6.80 4.15 6.21
C ALA A 42 8.01 3.23 6.51
N HIS A 43 8.15 2.78 7.76
CA HIS A 43 9.18 1.83 8.18
C HIS A 43 8.65 0.39 8.21
N GLY A 44 7.38 0.18 7.87
CA GLY A 44 6.72 -1.12 7.90
C GLY A 44 6.22 -1.53 9.28
N CYS A 45 6.23 -0.63 10.28
CA CYS A 45 5.74 -0.93 11.62
C CYS A 45 4.21 -0.94 11.64
N ILE A 46 3.63 -1.94 12.30
CA ILE A 46 2.17 -2.07 12.46
C ILE A 46 1.77 -1.42 13.79
N GLY A 47 1.25 -0.19 13.72
CA GLY A 47 0.87 0.58 14.90
C GLY A 47 -0.22 -0.10 15.74
N SER A 48 -1.21 -0.73 15.09
CA SER A 48 -2.30 -1.47 15.72
C SER A 48 -1.82 -2.70 16.51
N ALA A 49 -0.64 -3.25 16.18
CA ALA A 49 0.01 -4.31 16.92
C ALA A 49 0.95 -3.78 18.04
N GLY A 50 1.06 -2.45 18.16
CA GLY A 50 1.85 -1.76 19.17
C GLY A 50 3.32 -1.59 18.81
N TYR A 51 3.67 -1.68 17.52
CA TYR A 51 5.03 -1.43 17.04
C TYR A 51 5.23 0.04 16.70
N ALA A 52 6.39 0.58 17.07
CA ALA A 52 6.84 1.91 16.72
C ALA A 52 8.28 1.88 16.24
N TRP A 53 8.60 2.64 15.19
CA TRP A 53 9.96 2.74 14.69
C TRP A 53 10.91 3.37 15.72
N CYS A 54 12.09 2.77 15.87
CA CYS A 54 13.14 3.27 16.74
C CYS A 54 14.44 3.48 15.96
N GLU A 55 14.85 4.74 15.76
CA GLU A 55 16.09 5.07 15.03
C GLU A 55 17.34 4.43 15.66
N GLN A 56 17.41 4.39 16.99
CA GLN A 56 18.53 3.79 17.72
C GLN A 56 18.72 2.29 17.43
N THR A 57 17.64 1.50 17.35
CA THR A 57 17.75 0.06 17.06
C THR A 57 17.57 -0.25 15.58
N ARG A 58 17.07 0.71 14.79
CA ARG A 58 16.64 0.58 13.40
C ARG A 58 15.65 -0.57 13.22
N GLN A 59 14.74 -0.71 14.17
CA GLN A 59 13.73 -1.77 14.21
C GLN A 59 12.38 -1.21 14.68
N CYS A 60 11.33 -1.96 14.36
CA CYS A 60 10.00 -1.75 14.94
C CYS A 60 9.97 -2.37 16.34
N GLU A 61 9.94 -1.54 17.35
CA GLU A 61 9.99 -1.95 18.75
C GLU A 61 8.62 -1.80 19.41
N ARG A 62 8.34 -2.61 20.43
CA ARG A 62 7.19 -2.39 21.32
C ARG A 62 7.65 -1.55 22.50
N PRO A 63 7.18 -0.28 22.66
CA PRO A 63 7.73 0.64 23.65
C PRO A 63 7.83 0.09 25.07
N TRP A 64 6.83 -0.70 25.51
CA TRP A 64 6.79 -1.26 26.85
C TRP A 64 7.74 -2.44 27.08
N GLU A 65 7.98 -3.26 26.06
CA GLU A 65 8.96 -4.35 26.15
C GLU A 65 10.37 -3.80 26.18
N LEU A 66 10.64 -2.82 25.31
CA LEU A 66 11.92 -2.13 25.26
C LEU A 66 12.18 -1.35 26.55
N ALA A 67 11.17 -0.65 27.10
CA ALA A 67 11.27 0.04 28.38
C ALA A 67 11.67 -0.91 29.51
N LYS A 68 11.01 -2.08 29.60
CA LYS A 68 11.34 -3.13 30.57
C LYS A 68 12.76 -3.67 30.37
N GLN A 69 13.19 -3.86 29.13
CA GLN A 69 14.51 -4.42 28.82
C GLN A 69 15.65 -3.42 29.08
N LYS A 70 15.44 -2.14 28.77
CA LYS A 70 16.47 -1.09 28.83
C LYS A 70 16.42 -0.27 30.12
N GLY A 71 15.40 -0.46 30.95
CA GLY A 71 15.29 0.16 32.27
C GLY A 71 14.88 1.64 32.23
N PHE A 72 14.03 2.04 31.30
CA PHE A 72 13.45 3.39 31.25
C PHE A 72 11.93 3.36 31.52
N ALA A 73 11.34 4.54 31.73
CA ALA A 73 9.92 4.66 32.03
C ALA A 73 9.05 4.14 30.87
N ASN A 74 7.98 3.40 31.16
CA ASN A 74 7.01 2.98 30.15
C ASN A 74 6.12 4.17 29.74
N SER A 75 6.67 5.09 28.95
CA SER A 75 5.97 6.26 28.42
C SER A 75 6.41 6.56 26.98
N ALA A 76 5.55 7.26 26.23
CA ALA A 76 5.85 7.64 24.86
C ALA A 76 7.06 8.57 24.77
N GLU A 77 7.21 9.48 25.73
CA GLU A 77 8.31 10.45 25.80
C GLU A 77 9.65 9.74 26.05
N ALA A 78 9.67 8.81 27.00
CA ALA A 78 10.89 8.06 27.33
C ALA A 78 11.32 7.15 26.17
N PHE A 79 10.37 6.50 25.50
CA PHE A 79 10.63 5.75 24.27
C PHE A 79 11.20 6.64 23.17
N ALA A 80 10.58 7.80 22.92
CA ALA A 80 11.04 8.72 21.88
C ALA A 80 12.43 9.29 22.19
N GLN A 81 12.75 9.56 23.47
CA GLN A 81 14.09 9.94 23.89
C GLN A 81 15.10 8.81 23.65
N TYR A 82 14.80 7.60 24.10
CA TYR A 82 15.65 6.43 23.87
C TYR A 82 15.92 6.25 22.37
N CYS A 83 14.90 6.34 21.52
CA CYS A 83 15.06 6.11 20.09
C CYS A 83 15.82 7.22 19.36
N ARG A 84 15.79 8.47 19.82
CA ARG A 84 16.59 9.57 19.25
C ARG A 84 18.07 9.54 19.65
N ASN A 85 18.40 8.97 20.80
CA ASN A 85 19.75 9.02 21.35
C ASN A 85 20.75 8.12 20.61
N GLY A 86 20.28 7.20 19.76
CA GLY A 86 21.14 6.32 18.95
C GLY A 86 21.57 6.90 17.60
N SER A 87 21.07 8.09 17.25
CA SER A 87 21.46 8.80 16.01
C SER A 87 22.78 9.57 16.15
N ALA A 88 23.42 9.53 17.32
CA ALA A 88 24.72 10.14 17.57
C ALA A 88 25.85 9.11 17.42
N ASN A 89 26.18 8.74 16.18
CA ASN A 89 27.51 8.26 15.83
C ASN A 89 27.81 8.51 14.35
#